data_AF-A0A6P7NLW6-F1
#
_entry.id   AF-A0A6P7NLW6-F1
#
_cell.length_a   1.000
_cell.length_b   1.000
_cell.length_c   1.000
_cell.angle_alpha   90.00
_cell.angle_beta   90.00
_cell.angle_gamma   90.00
#
_symmetry.space_group_name_H-M   'P 1'
#
loop_
_entity.id
_entity.type
_entity.pdbx_description
1 polymer ?
#
loop_
_entity_poly.entity_id
_entity_poly.type
_entity_poly.pdbx_seq_one_letter_code
_entity_poly.pdbx_strand_id
1 'polypeptide(L)'
;MKDRLAELSAASGTRAEEEVAVVVDTDGFMEAFFRRVEEVRGLIDKLSSQVEEVKKMHSMILAAPNTDDRTKDQLEALNSDIRGNANVVRTKLKSMEQSMPKDDAANRSSVDLRVQKSQHAVLSRKFVEAMTQYNETQVSFRERSKGRIRRQLEITGRVTTNEELEEMLESGNLHIFTSDIISDSQITRQAVNEIESRHQDIMRLESSIRELHALFMDMAMLVESQGEMVNNIEKNVSNAAEYVCRAKEETKKAVRYQKKSRRKLLCLAVCGAAGFLLLLVIIVGVFG
;
A
#
# COMPACT_ATOMS: atom_id res chain seq x y z
N MET A 1 19.36 -19.41 -5.26
CA MET A 1 18.86 -19.93 -6.55
C MET A 1 20.06 -19.93 -7.48
N LYS A 2 20.51 -21.10 -7.98
CA LYS A 2 21.69 -21.18 -8.85
C LYS A 2 21.31 -20.70 -10.25
N ASP A 3 22.03 -19.72 -10.77
CA ASP A 3 21.84 -19.21 -12.12
C ASP A 3 22.15 -20.32 -13.14
N ARG A 4 21.16 -20.64 -13.98
CA ARG A 4 21.23 -21.67 -15.03
C ARG A 4 21.06 -21.09 -16.43
N LEU A 5 21.13 -19.77 -16.56
CA LEU A 5 20.96 -19.08 -17.84
C LEU A 5 22.02 -19.54 -18.86
N ALA A 6 23.26 -19.76 -18.39
CA ALA A 6 24.37 -20.24 -19.22
C ALA A 6 24.20 -21.70 -19.71
N GLU A 7 23.53 -22.56 -18.94
CA GLU A 7 23.24 -23.94 -19.37
C GLU A 7 22.15 -23.95 -20.46
N LEU A 8 21.19 -23.01 -20.41
CA LEU A 8 20.13 -22.88 -21.42
C LEU A 8 20.63 -22.28 -22.73
N SER A 9 21.55 -21.31 -22.69
CA SER A 9 22.14 -20.73 -23.90
C SER A 9 23.02 -21.74 -24.65
N ALA A 10 23.81 -22.53 -23.92
CA ALA A 10 24.63 -23.59 -24.50
C ALA A 10 23.81 -24.70 -25.17
N ALA A 11 22.61 -25.00 -24.66
CA ALA A 11 21.71 -25.99 -25.25
C ALA A 11 20.96 -25.48 -26.49
N SER A 12 20.83 -24.16 -26.66
CA SER A 12 20.13 -23.53 -27.79
C SER A 12 20.96 -23.57 -29.09
N GLY A 13 22.29 -23.58 -29.01
CA GLY A 13 23.20 -23.46 -30.16
C GLY A 13 23.23 -24.65 -31.15
N THR A 14 22.37 -25.66 -31.01
CA THR A 14 22.33 -26.83 -31.91
C THR A 14 21.00 -27.04 -32.63
N ARG A 15 20.09 -26.06 -32.58
CA ARG A 15 18.78 -26.18 -33.21
C ARG A 15 18.54 -25.00 -34.14
N ALA A 16 18.46 -25.30 -35.45
CA ALA A 16 18.10 -24.35 -36.50
C ALA A 16 17.00 -23.40 -36.01
N GLU A 17 17.33 -22.12 -36.00
CA GLU A 17 16.54 -21.03 -35.46
C GLU A 17 15.32 -20.81 -36.37
N GLU A 18 14.19 -21.42 -36.01
CA GLU A 18 12.90 -20.81 -36.33
C GLU A 18 12.74 -19.65 -35.35
N GLU A 19 13.15 -18.46 -35.79
CA GLU A 19 12.96 -17.20 -35.07
C GLU A 19 11.44 -16.94 -34.97
N VAL A 20 10.81 -17.53 -33.97
CA VAL A 20 9.49 -17.10 -33.52
C VAL A 20 9.72 -15.75 -32.85
N ALA A 21 9.65 -14.69 -33.64
CA ALA A 21 9.60 -13.33 -33.16
C ALA A 21 8.34 -13.18 -32.28
N VAL A 22 8.51 -13.40 -30.98
CA VAL A 22 7.55 -12.90 -30.00
C VAL A 22 7.69 -11.39 -30.09
N VAL A 23 6.70 -10.75 -30.73
CA VAL A 23 6.52 -9.31 -30.66
C VAL A 23 6.23 -9.02 -29.18
N VAL A 24 7.28 -8.76 -28.42
CA VAL A 24 7.16 -8.12 -27.12
C VAL A 24 6.78 -6.71 -27.46
N ASP A 25 5.48 -6.43 -27.41
CA ASP A 25 4.97 -5.08 -27.54
C ASP A 25 5.56 -4.27 -26.38
N THR A 26 6.62 -3.53 -26.67
CA THR A 26 7.35 -2.64 -25.75
C THR A 26 6.60 -1.32 -25.54
N ASP A 27 5.31 -1.25 -25.84
CA ASP A 27 4.46 -0.20 -25.30
C ASP A 27 4.27 -0.51 -23.80
N GLY A 28 4.83 0.33 -22.94
CA GLY A 28 5.14 0.01 -21.55
C GLY A 28 3.97 -0.64 -20.79
N PHE A 29 4.08 -1.95 -20.52
CA PHE A 29 3.07 -2.71 -19.80
C PHE A 29 2.60 -1.97 -18.53
N MET A 30 1.35 -1.52 -18.54
CA MET A 30 0.72 -0.79 -17.43
C MET A 30 1.51 0.45 -16.94
N GLU A 31 2.31 1.10 -17.78
CA GLU A 31 3.19 2.20 -17.35
C GLU A 31 2.41 3.35 -16.70
N ALA A 32 1.28 3.75 -17.29
CA ALA A 32 0.41 4.78 -16.73
C ALA A 32 -0.16 4.39 -15.36
N PHE A 33 -0.44 3.11 -15.14
CA PHE A 33 -0.92 2.60 -13.84
C PHE A 33 0.21 2.60 -12.81
N PHE A 34 1.40 2.10 -13.17
CA PHE A 34 2.54 2.11 -12.26
C PHE A 34 2.99 3.52 -11.89
N ARG A 35 2.88 4.49 -12.80
CA ARG A 35 3.12 5.90 -12.50
C ARG A 35 2.17 6.42 -11.42
N ARG A 36 0.88 6.08 -11.50
CA ARG A 36 -0.11 6.42 -10.45
C ARG A 36 0.19 5.73 -9.12
N VAL A 37 0.56 4.45 -9.16
CA VAL A 37 0.96 3.68 -7.97
C VAL A 37 2.13 4.35 -7.25
N GLU A 38 3.18 4.74 -8.00
CA GLU A 38 4.36 5.37 -7.43
C GLU A 38 4.05 6.76 -6.87
N GLU A 39 3.19 7.51 -7.54
CA GLU A 39 2.73 8.82 -7.06
C GLU A 39 1.95 8.70 -5.73
N VAL A 40 1.04 7.74 -5.63
CA VAL A 40 0.30 7.45 -4.38
C VAL A 40 1.24 6.97 -3.29
N ARG A 41 2.18 6.08 -3.62
CA ARG A 41 3.20 5.60 -2.69
C ARG A 41 4.02 6.74 -2.13
N GLY A 42 4.52 7.63 -2.98
CA GLY A 42 5.30 8.79 -2.55
C GLY A 42 4.52 9.73 -1.63
N LEU A 43 3.22 9.92 -1.88
CA LEU A 43 2.35 10.69 -0.99
C LEU A 43 2.15 10.00 0.37
N ILE A 44 2.00 8.68 0.41
CA ILE A 44 1.89 7.92 1.67
C ILE A 44 3.20 7.98 2.44
N ASP A 45 4.35 7.79 1.78
CA ASP A 45 5.67 7.88 2.43
C ASP A 45 5.90 9.30 2.98
N LYS A 46 5.46 10.35 2.25
CA LYS A 46 5.44 11.73 2.74
C LYS A 46 4.55 11.89 3.98
N LEU A 47 3.33 11.34 3.97
CA LEU A 47 2.43 11.37 5.12
C LEU A 47 3.08 10.73 6.34
N SER A 48 3.67 9.54 6.22
CA SER A 48 4.39 8.87 7.30
C SER A 48 5.53 9.75 7.86
N SER A 49 6.30 10.40 6.99
CA SER A 49 7.33 11.35 7.45
C SER A 49 6.72 12.55 8.20
N GLN A 50 5.61 13.10 7.72
CA GLN A 50 4.93 14.22 8.38
C GLN A 50 4.39 13.81 9.76
N VAL A 51 3.87 12.60 9.91
CA VAL A 51 3.43 12.05 11.21
C VAL A 51 4.58 12.00 12.21
N GLU A 52 5.77 11.57 11.78
CA GLU A 52 6.96 11.58 12.65
C GLU A 52 7.38 13.00 13.04
N GLU A 53 7.27 13.98 12.13
CA GLU A 53 7.50 15.38 12.48
C GLU A 53 6.47 15.92 13.48
N VAL A 54 5.18 15.55 13.35
CA VAL A 54 4.13 15.90 14.33
C VAL A 54 4.51 15.38 15.73
N LYS A 55 5.00 14.14 15.84
CA LYS A 55 5.45 13.58 17.13
C LYS A 55 6.57 14.40 17.77
N LYS A 56 7.53 14.88 16.96
CA LYS A 56 8.62 15.73 17.44
C LYS A 56 8.08 17.07 17.94
N MET A 57 7.21 17.71 17.16
CA MET A 57 6.58 18.99 17.54
C MET A 57 5.75 18.86 18.81
N HIS A 58 4.94 17.82 18.95
CA HIS A 58 4.21 17.50 20.18
C HIS A 58 5.15 17.32 21.38
N SER A 59 6.29 16.67 21.20
CA SER A 59 7.27 16.48 22.27
C SER A 59 7.91 17.80 22.69
N MET A 60 8.24 18.69 21.75
CA MET A 60 8.74 20.04 22.04
C MET A 60 7.68 20.87 22.78
N ILE A 61 6.42 20.79 22.34
CA ILE A 61 5.27 21.46 22.95
C ILE A 61 5.01 21.02 24.39
N LEU A 62 5.28 19.77 24.74
CA LEU A 62 5.12 19.25 26.10
C LEU A 62 6.35 19.46 26.99
N ALA A 63 7.49 19.85 26.42
CA ALA A 63 8.75 20.02 27.14
C ALA A 63 8.88 21.39 27.83
N ALA A 64 8.17 22.41 27.34
CA ALA A 64 8.20 23.75 27.90
C ALA A 64 6.81 24.20 28.39
N PRO A 65 6.70 24.95 29.51
CA PRO A 65 5.43 25.49 30.01
C PRO A 65 4.75 26.44 29.01
N ASN A 66 5.56 27.25 28.33
CA ASN A 66 5.13 28.17 27.27
C ASN A 66 5.99 27.91 26.05
N THR A 67 5.42 27.29 25.03
CA THR A 67 6.06 27.19 23.72
C THR A 67 5.86 28.44 22.89
N ASP A 68 6.83 28.70 22.03
CA ASP A 68 6.78 29.79 21.07
C ASP A 68 5.66 29.57 20.05
N ASP A 69 4.99 30.65 19.68
CA ASP A 69 3.88 30.60 18.72
C ASP A 69 4.32 30.02 17.38
N ARG A 70 5.59 30.22 16.99
CA ARG A 70 6.16 29.65 15.77
C ARG A 70 6.12 28.11 15.76
N THR A 71 6.37 27.43 16.87
CA THR A 71 6.27 25.96 16.96
C THR A 71 4.81 25.52 16.80
N LYS A 72 3.86 26.27 17.36
CA LYS A 72 2.42 26.00 17.22
C LYS A 72 1.95 26.22 15.77
N ASP A 73 2.37 27.30 15.13
CA ASP A 73 2.07 27.61 13.73
C ASP A 73 2.61 26.52 12.78
N GLN A 74 3.83 26.03 13.05
CA GLN A 74 4.42 24.93 12.29
C GLN A 74 3.63 23.62 12.45
N LEU A 75 3.14 23.33 13.65
CA LEU A 75 2.29 22.15 13.88
C LEU A 75 0.95 22.29 13.15
N GLU A 76 0.31 23.47 13.17
CA GLU A 76 -0.94 23.71 12.44
C GLU A 76 -0.75 23.56 10.92
N ALA A 77 0.34 24.11 10.37
CA ALA A 77 0.70 23.94 8.97
C ALA A 77 0.89 22.46 8.61
N LEU A 78 1.59 21.70 9.46
CA LEU A 78 1.82 20.28 9.26
C LEU A 78 0.51 19.46 9.30
N ASN A 79 -0.38 19.77 10.23
CA ASN A 79 -1.71 19.14 10.31
C ASN A 79 -2.56 19.45 9.07
N SER A 80 -2.49 20.69 8.56
CA SER A 80 -3.15 21.10 7.31
C SER A 80 -2.60 20.33 6.10
N ASP A 81 -1.28 20.21 5.99
CA ASP A 81 -0.63 19.47 4.92
C ASP A 81 -0.97 17.97 4.96
N ILE A 82 -0.97 17.36 6.15
CA ILE A 82 -1.39 15.96 6.34
C ILE A 82 -2.82 15.79 5.84
N ARG A 83 -3.73 16.69 6.19
CA ARG A 83 -5.13 16.66 5.75
C ARG A 83 -5.25 16.78 4.23
N GLY A 84 -4.51 17.69 3.61
CA GLY A 84 -4.45 17.85 2.16
C GLY A 84 -3.94 16.59 1.47
N ASN A 85 -2.78 16.09 1.88
CA ASN A 85 -2.15 14.90 1.29
C ASN A 85 -3.02 13.65 1.48
N ALA A 86 -3.63 13.46 2.66
CA ALA A 86 -4.51 12.33 2.93
C ALA A 86 -5.76 12.35 2.03
N ASN A 87 -6.35 13.53 1.78
CA ASN A 87 -7.46 13.67 0.84
C ASN A 87 -7.07 13.38 -0.61
N VAL A 88 -5.86 13.76 -1.03
CA VAL A 88 -5.33 13.44 -2.36
C VAL A 88 -5.12 11.94 -2.50
N VAL A 89 -4.49 11.29 -1.52
CA VAL A 89 -4.31 9.83 -1.49
C VAL A 89 -5.65 9.12 -1.56
N ARG A 90 -6.62 9.52 -0.72
CA ARG A 90 -7.98 8.98 -0.74
C ARG A 90 -8.63 9.06 -2.13
N THR A 91 -8.57 10.23 -2.76
CA THR A 91 -9.15 10.44 -4.10
C THR A 91 -8.47 9.59 -5.15
N LYS A 92 -7.13 9.50 -5.12
CA LYS A 92 -6.36 8.68 -6.07
C LYS A 92 -6.64 7.18 -5.88
N LEU A 93 -6.70 6.67 -4.64
CA LEU A 93 -7.05 5.28 -4.36
C LEU A 93 -8.45 4.94 -4.89
N LYS A 94 -9.45 5.79 -4.61
CA LYS A 94 -10.82 5.62 -5.12
C LYS A 94 -10.88 5.63 -6.65
N SER A 95 -10.11 6.52 -7.30
CA SER A 95 -10.02 6.56 -8.77
C SER A 95 -9.35 5.29 -9.33
N MET A 96 -8.32 4.76 -8.67
CA MET A 96 -7.69 3.50 -9.04
C MET A 96 -8.69 2.35 -8.99
N GLU A 97 -9.45 2.23 -7.90
CA GLU A 97 -10.51 1.24 -7.74
C GLU A 97 -11.58 1.34 -8.85
N GLN A 98 -12.08 2.55 -9.13
CA GLN A 98 -13.10 2.78 -10.17
C GLN A 98 -12.61 2.51 -11.59
N SER A 99 -11.30 2.67 -11.84
CA SER A 99 -10.70 2.39 -13.14
C SER A 99 -10.47 0.90 -13.39
N MET A 100 -10.62 0.05 -12.37
CA MET A 100 -10.49 -1.39 -12.54
C MET A 100 -11.67 -1.96 -13.33
N PRO A 101 -11.43 -2.89 -14.28
CA PRO A 101 -12.51 -3.62 -14.93
C PRO A 101 -13.45 -4.28 -13.90
N LYS A 102 -14.76 -4.23 -14.15
CA LYS A 102 -15.75 -4.93 -13.32
C LYS A 102 -15.43 -6.43 -13.30
N ASP A 103 -15.68 -7.07 -12.15
CA ASP A 103 -15.30 -8.45 -11.85
C ASP A 103 -16.18 -9.47 -12.63
N ASP A 104 -16.15 -9.43 -13.95
CA ASP A 104 -16.83 -10.38 -14.82
C ASP A 104 -16.04 -11.70 -14.90
N ALA A 105 -16.76 -12.82 -15.06
CA ALA A 105 -16.16 -14.16 -15.08
C ALA A 105 -15.06 -14.35 -16.15
N ALA A 106 -15.09 -13.57 -17.23
CA ALA A 106 -14.07 -13.57 -18.29
C ALA A 106 -12.80 -12.79 -17.92
N ASN A 107 -12.88 -11.85 -16.97
CA ASN A 107 -11.81 -10.91 -16.64
C ASN A 107 -11.06 -11.28 -15.34
N ARG A 108 -11.63 -12.18 -14.53
CA ARG A 108 -11.04 -12.69 -13.27
C ARG A 108 -9.66 -13.34 -13.42
N SER A 109 -9.30 -13.78 -14.63
CA SER A 109 -8.04 -14.48 -14.91
C SER A 109 -6.95 -13.58 -15.50
N SER A 110 -7.25 -12.30 -15.82
CA SER A 110 -6.25 -11.41 -16.41
C SER A 110 -5.15 -11.04 -15.40
N VAL A 111 -3.90 -11.10 -15.85
CA VAL A 111 -2.72 -10.75 -15.03
C VAL A 111 -2.84 -9.29 -14.58
N ASP A 112 -3.29 -8.42 -15.47
CA ASP A 112 -3.42 -6.98 -15.28
C ASP A 112 -4.37 -6.64 -14.14
N LEU A 113 -5.57 -7.23 -14.11
CA LEU A 113 -6.54 -7.01 -13.04
C LEU A 113 -5.99 -7.49 -11.69
N ARG A 114 -5.26 -8.61 -11.67
CA ARG A 114 -4.63 -9.11 -10.43
C ARG A 114 -3.55 -8.16 -9.90
N VAL A 115 -2.71 -7.64 -10.79
CA VAL A 115 -1.67 -6.68 -10.41
C VAL A 115 -2.32 -5.39 -9.90
N GLN A 116 -3.34 -4.87 -10.59
CA GLN A 116 -4.04 -3.66 -10.16
C GLN A 116 -4.70 -3.82 -8.79
N LYS A 117 -5.46 -4.90 -8.58
CA LYS A 117 -6.09 -5.22 -7.28
C LYS A 117 -5.04 -5.37 -6.17
N SER A 118 -3.94 -6.08 -6.44
CA SER A 118 -2.88 -6.29 -5.45
C SER A 118 -2.17 -4.99 -5.07
N GLN A 119 -1.86 -4.12 -6.03
CA GLN A 119 -1.21 -2.83 -5.75
C GLN A 119 -2.14 -1.90 -4.97
N HIS A 120 -3.42 -1.81 -5.35
CA HIS A 120 -4.42 -1.07 -4.59
C HIS A 120 -4.53 -1.59 -3.15
N ALA A 121 -4.55 -2.91 -2.94
CA ALA A 121 -4.55 -3.53 -1.61
C ALA A 121 -3.41 -3.01 -0.73
N VAL A 122 -2.19 -3.05 -1.28
CA VAL A 122 -0.97 -2.71 -0.54
C VAL A 122 -0.94 -1.22 -0.22
N LEU A 123 -1.30 -0.36 -1.19
CA LEU A 123 -1.34 1.08 -0.97
C LEU A 123 -2.42 1.47 0.05
N SER A 124 -3.62 0.91 -0.06
CA SER A 124 -4.70 1.16 0.90
C SER A 124 -4.31 0.73 2.31
N ARG A 125 -3.66 -0.42 2.48
CA ARG A 125 -3.16 -0.86 3.79
C ARG A 125 -2.13 0.11 4.36
N LYS A 126 -1.12 0.51 3.56
CA LYS A 126 -0.11 1.47 4.00
C LYS A 126 -0.70 2.83 4.36
N PHE A 127 -1.70 3.28 3.60
CA PHE A 127 -2.39 4.53 3.89
C PHE A 127 -3.14 4.48 5.22
N VAL A 128 -3.90 3.39 5.46
CA VAL A 128 -4.58 3.17 6.74
C VAL A 128 -3.58 3.12 7.89
N GLU A 129 -2.46 2.40 7.72
CA GLU A 129 -1.41 2.30 8.73
C GLU A 129 -0.86 3.69 9.11
N ALA A 130 -0.51 4.52 8.12
CA ALA A 130 -0.01 5.88 8.35
C ALA A 130 -1.04 6.77 9.07
N MET A 131 -2.32 6.69 8.68
CA MET A 131 -3.37 7.51 9.29
C MET A 131 -3.77 7.02 10.69
N THR A 132 -3.71 5.72 10.95
CA THR A 132 -3.87 5.16 12.31
C THR A 132 -2.75 5.66 13.21
N GLN A 133 -1.50 5.63 12.72
CA GLN A 133 -0.35 6.15 13.47
C GLN A 133 -0.48 7.66 13.76
N TYR A 134 -1.02 8.43 12.81
CA TYR A 134 -1.36 9.84 13.04
C TYR A 134 -2.39 9.99 14.15
N ASN A 135 -3.48 9.23 14.11
CA ASN A 135 -4.52 9.26 15.15
C ASN A 135 -3.98 8.90 16.53
N GLU A 136 -3.19 7.83 16.64
CA GLU A 136 -2.53 7.43 17.88
C GLU A 136 -1.61 8.52 18.43
N THR A 137 -0.89 9.21 17.54
CA THR A 137 -0.03 10.34 17.89
C THR A 137 -0.83 11.49 18.51
N GLN A 138 -1.97 11.84 17.90
CA GLN A 138 -2.87 12.86 18.42
C GLN A 138 -3.43 12.43 19.79
N VAL A 139 -4.03 11.23 19.90
CA VAL A 139 -4.58 10.73 21.16
C VAL A 139 -3.53 10.73 22.29
N SER A 140 -2.29 10.32 21.99
CA SER A 140 -1.19 10.37 22.96
C SER A 140 -0.88 11.79 23.43
N PHE A 141 -0.89 12.77 22.53
CA PHE A 141 -0.67 14.18 22.87
C PHE A 141 -1.83 14.76 23.69
N ARG A 142 -3.08 14.40 23.38
CA ARG A 142 -4.27 14.78 24.16
C ARG A 142 -4.15 14.29 25.61
N GLU A 143 -3.86 13.01 25.82
CA GLU A 143 -3.73 12.42 27.16
C GLU A 143 -2.58 13.04 27.96
N ARG A 144 -1.45 13.31 27.32
CA ARG A 144 -0.32 14.00 27.98
C ARG A 144 -0.67 15.45 28.35
N SER A 145 -1.39 16.16 27.49
CA SER A 145 -1.85 17.53 27.75
C SER A 145 -2.87 17.59 28.89
N LYS A 146 -3.82 16.65 28.92
CA LYS A 146 -4.74 16.44 30.04
C LYS A 146 -3.98 16.17 31.35
N GLY A 147 -2.97 15.30 31.33
CA GLY A 147 -2.12 15.04 32.49
C GLY A 147 -1.37 16.28 33.00
N ARG A 148 -0.91 17.15 32.10
CA ARG A 148 -0.31 18.45 32.45
C ARG A 148 -1.34 19.37 33.12
N ILE A 149 -2.54 19.51 32.56
CA ILE A 149 -3.63 20.32 33.14
C ILE A 149 -3.94 19.85 34.56
N ARG A 150 -4.11 18.52 34.76
CA ARG A 150 -4.35 17.94 36.09
C ARG A 150 -3.26 18.35 37.08
N ARG A 151 -2.00 18.25 36.67
CA ARG A 151 -0.87 18.63 37.52
C ARG A 151 -0.87 20.12 37.88
N GLN A 152 -1.25 20.99 36.95
CA GLN A 152 -1.35 22.43 37.22
C GLN A 152 -2.53 22.75 38.15
N LEU A 153 -3.67 22.07 38.01
CA LEU A 153 -4.79 22.20 38.95
C LEU A 153 -4.37 21.82 40.38
N GLU A 154 -3.63 20.72 40.54
CA GLU A 154 -3.09 20.31 41.85
C GLU A 154 -2.15 21.37 42.46
N ILE A 155 -1.32 22.04 41.64
CA ILE A 155 -0.44 23.13 42.10
C ILE A 155 -1.25 24.31 42.63
N THR A 156 -2.41 24.59 42.01
CA THR A 156 -3.34 25.62 42.48
C THR A 156 -4.19 25.20 43.69
N GLY A 157 -4.02 23.97 44.19
CA GLY A 157 -4.73 23.44 45.35
C GLY A 157 -6.07 22.77 45.02
N ARG A 158 -6.39 22.60 43.74
CA ARG A 158 -7.61 21.90 43.29
C ARG A 158 -7.29 20.46 42.93
N VAL A 159 -7.79 19.52 43.73
CA VAL A 159 -7.75 18.09 43.40
C VAL A 159 -8.91 17.81 42.46
N THR A 160 -8.63 17.18 41.32
CA THR A 160 -9.63 16.87 40.29
C THR A 160 -9.46 15.43 39.85
N THR A 161 -10.56 14.68 39.86
CA THR A 161 -10.58 13.31 39.34
C THR A 161 -10.43 13.30 37.82
N ASN A 162 -10.16 12.13 37.22
CA ASN A 162 -10.02 12.06 35.77
C ASN A 162 -11.35 12.33 35.06
N GLU A 163 -12.46 11.90 35.67
CA GLU A 163 -13.81 12.06 35.17
C GLU A 163 -14.25 13.52 35.21
N GLU A 164 -14.04 14.21 36.35
CA GLU A 164 -14.32 15.65 36.46
C GLU A 164 -13.47 16.47 35.47
N LEU A 165 -12.19 16.11 35.30
CA LEU A 165 -11.32 16.79 34.35
C LEU A 165 -11.79 16.60 32.91
N GLU A 166 -12.31 15.42 32.57
CA GLU A 166 -12.87 15.16 31.25
C GLU A 166 -14.12 16.01 31.00
N GLU A 167 -15.04 16.07 31.96
CA GLU A 167 -16.24 16.91 31.89
C GLU A 167 -15.88 18.40 31.71
N MET A 168 -14.85 18.86 32.43
CA MET A 168 -14.31 20.21 32.27
C MET A 168 -13.79 20.47 30.85
N LEU A 169 -13.08 19.50 30.25
CA LEU A 169 -12.58 19.61 28.88
C LEU A 169 -13.71 19.59 27.85
N GLU A 170 -14.71 18.72 28.03
CA GLU A 170 -15.88 18.59 27.15
C GLU A 170 -16.77 19.84 27.18
N SER A 171 -16.83 20.53 28.31
CA SER A 171 -17.59 21.78 28.45
C SER A 171 -17.12 22.89 27.51
N GLY A 172 -15.86 22.83 27.04
CA GLY A 172 -15.23 23.86 26.22
C GLY A 172 -15.11 25.23 26.88
N ASN A 173 -15.45 25.35 28.17
CA ASN A 173 -15.47 26.61 28.90
C ASN A 173 -14.20 26.78 29.72
N LEU A 174 -13.26 27.60 29.24
CA LEU A 174 -12.01 27.90 29.95
C LEU A 174 -12.24 28.40 31.39
N HIS A 175 -13.35 29.10 31.64
CA HIS A 175 -13.64 29.67 32.95
C HIS A 175 -13.76 28.61 34.05
N ILE A 176 -14.16 27.38 33.70
CA ILE A 176 -14.30 26.26 34.65
C ILE A 176 -12.98 25.88 35.30
N PHE A 177 -11.85 26.13 34.63
CA PHE A 177 -10.52 25.88 35.18
C PHE A 177 -10.12 26.97 36.18
N THR A 178 -10.61 28.20 35.99
CA THR A 178 -10.14 29.40 36.72
C THR A 178 -11.05 29.87 37.84
N SER A 179 -12.32 29.45 37.87
CA SER A 179 -13.36 29.99 38.78
C SER A 179 -13.01 29.86 40.26
N ASP A 180 -12.35 28.76 40.63
CA ASP A 180 -12.07 28.41 42.03
C ASP A 180 -10.61 28.73 42.42
N ILE A 181 -9.85 29.30 41.48
CA ILE A 181 -8.41 29.54 41.64
C ILE A 181 -8.17 30.97 42.14
N ILE A 182 -7.75 31.10 43.39
CA ILE A 182 -7.37 32.39 43.99
C ILE A 182 -6.06 32.87 43.36
N SER A 183 -6.15 33.89 42.50
CA SER A 183 -5.05 34.41 41.65
C SER A 183 -4.06 35.34 42.38
N ASP A 184 -3.83 35.09 43.67
CA ASP A 184 -3.04 35.96 44.55
C ASP A 184 -1.52 35.69 44.47
N SER A 185 -1.12 34.53 43.94
CA SER A 185 0.29 34.14 43.78
C SER A 185 0.74 34.14 42.31
N GLN A 186 1.98 34.55 42.06
CA GLN A 186 2.61 34.42 40.73
C GLN A 186 2.62 32.97 40.23
N ILE A 187 2.78 32.00 41.15
CA ILE A 187 2.76 30.56 40.84
C ILE A 187 1.40 30.16 40.27
N THR A 188 0.32 30.66 40.90
CA THR A 188 -1.05 30.37 40.49
C THR A 188 -1.37 30.95 39.10
N ARG A 189 -0.91 32.17 38.81
CA ARG A 189 -1.09 32.78 37.49
C ARG A 189 -0.35 32.00 36.39
N GLN A 190 0.85 31.52 36.67
CA GLN A 190 1.60 30.71 35.73
C GLN A 190 0.90 29.36 35.45
N ALA A 191 0.36 28.72 36.50
CA ALA A 191 -0.40 27.48 36.37
C ALA A 191 -1.66 27.67 35.50
N VAL A 192 -2.40 28.77 35.72
CA VAL A 192 -3.58 29.12 34.91
C VAL A 192 -3.22 29.34 33.44
N ASN A 193 -2.15 30.10 33.15
CA ASN A 193 -1.70 30.33 31.78
C ASN A 193 -1.30 29.03 31.06
N GLU A 194 -0.63 28.11 31.78
CA GLU A 194 -0.28 26.80 31.22
C GLU A 194 -1.54 25.97 30.95
N ILE A 195 -2.51 25.94 31.87
CA ILE A 195 -3.80 25.26 31.69
C ILE A 195 -4.51 25.78 30.43
N GLU A 196 -4.59 27.10 30.27
CA GLU A 196 -5.21 27.73 29.09
C GLU A 196 -4.50 27.31 27.80
N SER A 197 -3.15 27.39 27.77
CA SER A 197 -2.40 26.98 26.58
C SER A 197 -2.59 25.49 26.27
N ARG A 198 -2.63 24.60 27.27
CA ARG A 198 -2.84 23.16 27.05
C ARG A 198 -4.26 22.87 26.58
N HIS A 199 -5.26 23.55 27.14
CA HIS A 199 -6.66 23.41 26.73
C HIS A 199 -6.84 23.82 25.26
N GLN A 200 -6.24 24.95 24.86
CA GLN A 200 -6.29 25.40 23.47
C GLN A 200 -5.63 24.40 22.50
N ASP A 201 -4.53 23.76 22.92
CA ASP A 201 -3.87 22.71 22.13
C ASP A 201 -4.77 21.47 21.97
N ILE A 202 -5.52 21.06 23.01
CA ILE A 202 -6.51 19.98 22.93
C ILE A 202 -7.63 20.35 21.95
N MET A 203 -8.16 21.58 22.02
CA MET A 203 -9.23 22.03 21.11
C MET A 203 -8.79 22.01 19.64
N ARG A 204 -7.58 22.47 19.33
CA ARG A 204 -7.00 22.41 17.97
C ARG A 204 -6.87 20.98 17.48
N LEU A 205 -6.40 20.09 18.34
CA LEU A 205 -6.27 18.66 18.04
C LEU A 205 -7.63 18.03 17.73
N GLU A 206 -8.64 18.29 18.55
CA GLU A 206 -9.99 17.76 18.36
C GLU A 206 -10.63 18.29 17.07
N SER A 207 -10.39 19.55 16.70
CA SER A 207 -10.77 20.06 15.37
C SER A 207 -10.09 19.26 14.26
N SER A 208 -8.77 19.06 14.35
CA SER A 208 -8.03 18.32 13.32
C SER A 208 -8.49 16.88 13.17
N ILE A 209 -8.85 16.19 14.26
CA ILE A 209 -9.39 14.82 14.20
C ILE A 209 -10.79 14.84 13.58
N ARG A 210 -11.65 15.78 14.00
CA ARG A 210 -13.02 15.92 13.48
C ARG A 210 -13.04 16.18 11.98
N GLU A 211 -12.12 16.99 11.48
CA GLU A 211 -11.98 17.27 10.04
C GLU A 211 -11.54 16.04 9.23
N LEU A 212 -10.85 15.09 9.86
CA LEU A 212 -10.48 13.81 9.26
C LEU A 212 -11.50 12.70 9.48
N HIS A 213 -12.60 12.96 10.20
CA HIS A 213 -13.61 11.95 10.53
C HIS A 213 -14.16 11.25 9.29
N ALA A 214 -14.50 12.00 8.24
CA ALA A 214 -14.99 11.42 6.98
C ALA A 214 -13.95 10.49 6.33
N LEU A 215 -12.65 10.81 6.45
CA LEU A 215 -11.57 9.98 5.95
C LEU A 215 -11.42 8.70 6.79
N PHE A 216 -11.53 8.78 8.12
CA PHE A 216 -11.53 7.60 8.99
C PHE A 216 -12.71 6.65 8.72
N MET A 217 -13.89 7.18 8.41
CA MET A 217 -15.05 6.35 8.02
C MET A 217 -14.79 5.62 6.70
N ASP A 218 -14.21 6.30 5.70
CA ASP A 218 -13.83 5.66 4.43
C ASP A 218 -12.76 4.58 4.64
N MET A 219 -11.79 4.82 5.54
CA MET A 219 -10.76 3.83 5.88
C MET A 219 -11.33 2.61 6.60
N ALA A 220 -12.34 2.77 7.46
CA ALA A 220 -12.98 1.64 8.12
C ALA A 220 -13.61 0.67 7.10
N MET A 221 -14.28 1.20 6.08
CA MET A 221 -14.81 0.39 4.96
C MET A 221 -13.69 -0.29 4.16
N LEU A 222 -12.58 0.42 3.92
CA LEU A 222 -11.41 -0.15 3.25
C LEU A 222 -10.75 -1.27 4.08
N VAL A 223 -10.74 -1.19 5.41
CA VAL A 223 -10.22 -2.25 6.31
C VAL A 223 -11.13 -3.47 6.32
N GLU A 224 -12.44 -3.29 6.33
CA GLU A 224 -13.38 -4.41 6.30
C GLU A 224 -13.26 -5.24 5.00
N SER A 225 -13.04 -4.59 3.85
CA SER A 225 -12.78 -5.29 2.58
C SER A 225 -11.39 -5.95 2.45
N GLN A 226 -10.45 -5.66 3.36
CA GLN A 226 -9.09 -6.24 3.31
C GLN A 226 -9.04 -7.73 3.64
N GLY A 227 -10.02 -8.27 4.39
CA GLY A 227 -10.11 -9.70 4.71
C GLY A 227 -10.25 -10.59 3.46
N GLU A 228 -11.00 -10.15 2.45
CA GLU A 228 -11.12 -10.86 1.17
C GLU A 228 -9.89 -10.68 0.27
N MET A 229 -9.21 -9.53 0.37
CA MET A 229 -8.12 -9.17 -0.54
C MET A 229 -6.80 -9.91 -0.25
N VAL A 230 -6.49 -10.17 1.03
CA VAL A 230 -5.34 -10.98 1.45
C VAL A 230 -5.49 -12.42 0.94
N ASN A 231 -6.69 -13.00 1.08
CA ASN A 231 -7.02 -14.33 0.56
C ASN A 231 -6.85 -14.38 -0.97
N ASN A 232 -7.18 -13.29 -1.68
CA ASN A 232 -6.95 -13.19 -3.11
C ASN A 232 -5.46 -13.14 -3.49
N ILE A 233 -4.56 -12.57 -2.69
CA ILE A 233 -3.11 -12.57 -2.98
C ILE A 233 -2.54 -13.98 -2.87
N GLU A 234 -2.84 -14.69 -1.78
CA GLU A 234 -2.40 -16.08 -1.58
C GLU A 234 -2.95 -16.99 -2.69
N LYS A 235 -4.24 -16.83 -3.02
CA LYS A 235 -4.89 -17.52 -4.13
C LYS A 235 -4.26 -17.18 -5.49
N ASN A 236 -3.89 -15.93 -5.72
CA ASN A 236 -3.26 -15.50 -6.98
C ASN A 236 -1.85 -16.05 -7.15
N VAL A 237 -1.05 -16.11 -6.07
CA VAL A 237 0.27 -16.75 -6.07
C VAL A 237 0.14 -18.25 -6.30
N SER A 238 -0.83 -18.90 -5.65
CA SER A 238 -1.15 -20.31 -5.86
C SER A 238 -1.55 -20.61 -7.31
N ASN A 239 -2.46 -19.82 -7.87
CA ASN A 239 -2.89 -19.96 -9.27
C ASN A 239 -1.73 -19.74 -10.26
N ALA A 240 -0.87 -18.74 -10.02
CA ALA A 240 0.31 -18.50 -10.86
C ALA A 240 1.28 -19.69 -10.83
N ALA A 241 1.52 -20.27 -9.65
CA ALA A 241 2.31 -21.49 -9.51
C ALA A 241 1.67 -22.66 -10.29
N GLU A 242 0.35 -22.79 -10.25
CA GLU A 242 -0.39 -23.80 -11.02
C GLU A 242 -0.24 -23.61 -12.54
N TYR A 243 -0.36 -22.38 -13.05
CA TYR A 243 -0.16 -22.07 -14.48
C TYR A 243 1.25 -22.41 -14.95
N VAL A 244 2.29 -22.09 -14.17
CA VAL A 244 3.68 -22.44 -14.48
C VAL A 244 3.86 -23.97 -14.50
N CYS A 245 3.22 -24.67 -13.57
CA CYS A 245 3.27 -26.13 -13.51
C CYS A 245 2.61 -26.76 -14.76
N ARG A 246 1.43 -26.29 -15.15
CA ARG A 246 0.74 -26.73 -16.36
C ARG A 246 1.53 -26.39 -17.64
N ALA A 247 2.10 -25.19 -17.74
CA ALA A 247 2.95 -24.80 -18.87
C ALA A 247 4.21 -25.70 -18.99
N LYS A 248 4.80 -26.10 -17.86
CA LYS A 248 5.91 -27.07 -17.83
C LYS A 248 5.49 -28.45 -18.33
N GLU A 249 4.26 -28.88 -18.05
CA GLU A 249 3.74 -30.14 -18.59
C GLU A 249 3.46 -30.06 -20.09
N GLU A 250 2.83 -28.99 -20.56
CA GLU A 250 2.54 -28.79 -21.99
C GLU A 250 3.82 -28.67 -22.83
N THR A 251 4.84 -27.95 -22.35
CA THR A 251 6.15 -27.91 -23.01
C THR A 251 6.81 -29.29 -23.08
N LYS A 252 6.68 -30.11 -22.02
CA LYS A 252 7.16 -31.50 -22.01
C LYS A 252 6.41 -32.38 -23.02
N LYS A 253 5.08 -32.21 -23.15
CA LYS A 253 4.27 -32.90 -24.17
C LYS A 253 4.67 -32.46 -25.57
N ALA A 254 4.84 -31.15 -25.81
CA ALA A 254 5.27 -30.60 -27.10
C ALA A 254 6.61 -31.20 -27.56
N VAL A 255 7.61 -31.28 -26.68
CA VAL A 255 8.91 -31.93 -26.98
C VAL A 255 8.73 -33.42 -27.33
N ARG A 256 7.85 -34.14 -26.62
CA ARG A 256 7.56 -35.55 -26.93
C ARG A 256 6.88 -35.71 -28.29
N TYR A 257 5.92 -34.85 -28.62
CA TYR A 257 5.26 -34.86 -29.92
C TYR A 257 6.22 -34.53 -31.05
N GLN A 258 7.09 -33.54 -30.87
CA GLN A 258 8.12 -33.18 -31.84
C GLN A 258 9.10 -34.34 -32.09
N LYS A 259 9.55 -35.04 -31.04
CA LYS A 259 10.40 -36.24 -31.19
C LYS A 259 9.69 -37.38 -31.93
N LYS A 260 8.40 -37.63 -31.65
CA LYS A 260 7.60 -38.62 -32.37
C LYS A 260 7.40 -38.25 -33.85
N SER A 261 7.11 -36.98 -34.13
CA SER A 261 6.93 -36.48 -35.50
C SER A 261 8.20 -36.66 -36.33
N ARG A 262 9.37 -36.29 -35.79
CA ARG A 262 10.67 -36.50 -36.47
C ARG A 262 10.94 -37.97 -36.78
N ARG A 263 10.60 -38.90 -35.88
CA ARG A 263 10.75 -40.35 -36.13
C ARG A 263 9.82 -40.85 -37.24
N LYS A 264 8.57 -40.36 -37.28
CA LYS A 264 7.63 -40.69 -38.36
C LYS A 264 8.11 -40.18 -39.71
N LEU A 265 8.62 -38.94 -39.75
CA LEU A 265 9.19 -38.35 -40.97
C LEU A 265 10.39 -39.16 -41.48
N LEU A 266 11.29 -39.57 -40.58
CA LEU A 266 12.46 -40.40 -40.92
C LEU A 266 12.04 -41.77 -41.47
N CYS A 267 11.01 -42.39 -40.86
CA CYS A 267 10.45 -43.65 -41.33
C CYS A 267 9.84 -43.51 -42.73
N LEU A 268 9.04 -42.45 -42.96
CA LEU A 268 8.47 -42.15 -44.28
C LEU A 268 9.54 -41.90 -45.34
N ALA A 269 10.61 -41.17 -45.00
CA ALA A 269 11.74 -40.93 -45.90
C ALA A 269 12.46 -42.22 -46.30
N VAL A 270 12.70 -43.14 -45.34
CA VAL A 270 13.31 -44.45 -45.61
C VAL A 270 12.41 -45.31 -46.49
N CYS A 271 11.11 -45.38 -46.22
CA CYS A 271 10.16 -46.11 -47.05
C CYS A 271 10.09 -45.54 -48.48
N GLY A 272 10.10 -44.22 -48.64
CA GLY A 272 10.12 -43.56 -49.94
C GLY A 272 11.39 -43.88 -50.74
N ALA A 273 12.55 -43.84 -50.10
CA ALA A 273 13.83 -44.17 -50.74
C ALA A 273 13.89 -45.64 -51.19
N ALA A 274 13.40 -46.58 -50.36
CA ALA A 274 13.32 -48.00 -50.71
C ALA A 274 12.39 -48.26 -51.90
N GLY A 275 11.22 -47.61 -51.94
CA GLY A 275 10.29 -47.69 -53.07
C GLY A 275 10.88 -47.15 -54.37
N PHE A 276 11.63 -46.04 -54.29
CA PHE A 276 12.33 -45.47 -55.45
C PHE A 276 13.41 -46.41 -56.00
N LEU A 277 14.21 -47.03 -55.12
CA LEU A 277 15.20 -48.04 -55.51
C LEU A 277 14.58 -49.24 -56.22
N LEU A 278 13.46 -49.76 -55.71
CA LEU A 278 12.74 -50.86 -56.36
C LEU A 278 12.24 -50.47 -57.76
N LEU A 279 11.70 -49.26 -57.91
CA LEU A 279 11.29 -48.74 -59.22
C LEU A 279 12.46 -48.67 -60.20
N LEU A 280 13.63 -48.17 -59.77
CA LEU A 280 14.82 -48.12 -60.61
C LEU A 280 15.28 -49.51 -61.06
N VAL A 281 15.27 -50.50 -60.17
CA VAL A 281 15.62 -51.89 -60.51
C VAL A 281 14.66 -52.47 -61.54
N ILE A 282 13.35 -52.23 -61.40
CA ILE A 282 12.34 -52.70 -62.37
C ILE A 282 12.54 -52.02 -63.73
N ILE A 283 12.77 -50.71 -63.76
CA ILE A 283 13.00 -49.98 -65.02
C ILE A 283 14.26 -50.50 -65.72
N VAL A 284 15.37 -50.68 -64.99
CA VAL A 284 16.60 -51.24 -65.57
C VAL A 284 16.41 -52.67 -66.04
N GLY A 285 15.68 -53.51 -65.32
CA GLY A 285 15.42 -54.91 -65.73
C GLY A 285 14.43 -55.07 -66.88
N VAL A 286 13.58 -54.07 -67.16
CA VAL A 286 12.63 -54.08 -68.27
C VAL A 286 13.21 -53.43 -69.54
N PHE A 287 14.10 -52.44 -69.39
CA PHE A 287 14.63 -51.64 -70.50
C PHE A 287 16.13 -51.83 -70.78
N GLY A 288 16.86 -52.58 -69.95
CA GLY A 288 18.25 -52.98 -70.16
C GLY A 288 18.37 -54.43 -70.59
#